data_AF-L8JB17-F1
#
_entry.id   AF-L8JB17-F1
#
_cell.length_a   1.000
_cell.length_b   1.000
_cell.length_c   1.000
_cell.angle_alpha   90.00
_cell.angle_beta   90.00
_cell.angle_gamma   90.00
#
_symmetry.space_group_name_H-M   'P 1'
#
loop_
_entity.id
_entity.type
_entity.pdbx_description
1 polymer ?
#
loop_
_entity_poly.entity_id
_entity_poly.type
_entity_poly.pdbx_seq_one_letter_code
_entity_poly.pdbx_strand_id
1 'polypeptide(L)'
;MSKQSIPPTVRAGIHKVFNEKCFYCNEPINYSELEIDHVIPESLLSDDKKKEKALRKYALESDFEILSYKNLVASCGDCNNKKRDLLLHTGFVAIALAVIESKLPKLKEYLTSKKKDKTLASLLKSMATSLENGAFTQEELIASLSNIFEFPNSHPSLVNSLKPVEESPVEFQERDDELDIVWIQHAVDKRGMNKIPSEDVLNALYSGITFRADRHHCAKERYFVETESGLRVVFEIRKNKVVIVTCYYVHKDYLAKYQKYEKIKSPINKLS
;
A
#
# COMPACT_ATOMS: atom_id res chain seq x y z
N MET A 1 -10.68 16.45 -23.47
CA MET A 1 -11.30 15.39 -22.63
C MET A 1 -10.53 14.10 -22.87
N SER A 2 -10.29 13.30 -21.84
CA SER A 2 -9.61 12.01 -22.04
C SER A 2 -10.47 11.07 -22.88
N LYS A 3 -9.85 10.41 -23.85
CA LYS A 3 -10.45 9.41 -24.74
C LYS A 3 -10.50 8.02 -24.09
N GLN A 4 -9.65 7.77 -23.08
CA GLN A 4 -9.58 6.49 -22.38
C GLN A 4 -10.25 6.54 -21.01
N SER A 5 -11.13 5.58 -20.73
CA SER A 5 -11.60 5.31 -19.37
C SER A 5 -10.61 4.41 -18.64
N ILE A 6 -9.90 4.96 -17.66
CA ILE A 6 -8.90 4.22 -16.89
C ILE A 6 -9.56 3.60 -15.64
N PRO A 7 -9.54 2.26 -15.48
CA PRO A 7 -10.21 1.60 -14.35
C PRO A 7 -9.68 2.07 -12.99
N PRO A 8 -10.52 2.15 -11.94
CA PRO A 8 -10.10 2.58 -10.60
C PRO A 8 -8.91 1.78 -10.03
N THR A 9 -8.85 0.48 -10.30
CA THR A 9 -7.72 -0.38 -9.90
C THR A 9 -6.42 0.02 -10.59
N VAL A 10 -6.48 0.40 -11.88
CA VAL A 10 -5.33 0.89 -12.63
C VAL A 10 -4.90 2.26 -12.09
N ARG A 11 -5.86 3.16 -11.85
CA ARG A 11 -5.60 4.47 -11.23
C ARG A 11 -4.88 4.31 -9.88
N ALA A 12 -5.37 3.42 -9.02
CA ALA A 12 -4.76 3.14 -7.71
C ALA A 12 -3.37 2.50 -7.83
N GLY A 13 -3.18 1.62 -8.81
CA GLY A 13 -1.88 1.03 -9.10
C GLY A 13 -0.85 2.09 -9.52
N ILE A 14 -1.22 2.96 -10.47
CA ILE A 14 -0.36 4.06 -10.94
C ILE A 14 0.00 4.99 -9.77
N HIS A 15 -1.00 5.42 -9.00
CA HIS A 15 -0.78 6.25 -7.80
C HIS A 15 0.24 5.63 -6.84
N LYS A 16 0.10 4.33 -6.56
CA LYS A 16 1.00 3.60 -5.65
C LYS A 16 2.43 3.48 -6.19
N VAL A 17 2.62 3.16 -7.47
CA VAL A 17 3.99 3.00 -8.04
C VAL A 17 4.73 4.32 -8.20
N PHE A 18 4.00 5.42 -8.32
CA PHE A 18 4.51 6.80 -8.25
C PHE A 18 4.62 7.34 -6.82
N ASN A 19 4.53 6.47 -5.81
CA ASN A 19 4.67 6.81 -4.39
C ASN A 19 3.72 7.91 -3.91
N GLU A 20 2.50 7.93 -4.46
CA GLU A 20 1.45 8.86 -4.07
C GLU A 20 1.83 10.33 -4.30
N LYS A 21 2.69 10.59 -5.30
CA LYS A 21 3.16 11.91 -5.67
C LYS A 21 2.82 12.25 -7.11
N CYS A 22 2.60 13.54 -7.36
CA CYS A 22 2.51 14.07 -8.71
C CYS A 22 3.86 13.91 -9.40
N PHE A 23 3.85 13.36 -10.62
CA PHE A 23 5.04 13.16 -11.42
C PHE A 23 5.75 14.47 -11.78
N TYR A 24 4.98 15.54 -11.98
CA TYR A 24 5.51 16.83 -12.47
C TYR A 24 6.07 17.71 -11.36
N CYS A 25 5.33 17.90 -10.26
CA CYS A 25 5.76 18.77 -9.16
C CYS A 25 6.32 18.01 -7.95
N ASN A 26 6.25 16.68 -7.94
CA ASN A 26 6.70 15.81 -6.84
C ASN A 26 5.98 16.01 -5.50
N GLU A 27 4.92 16.82 -5.49
CA GLU A 27 4.05 17.01 -4.32
C GLU A 27 3.19 15.77 -4.06
N PRO A 28 2.93 15.43 -2.79
CA PRO A 28 1.96 14.40 -2.44
C PRO A 28 0.59 14.71 -3.04
N ILE A 29 -0.09 13.68 -3.55
CA ILE A 29 -1.46 13.78 -4.07
C ILE A 29 -2.33 12.74 -3.39
N ASN A 30 -3.50 13.14 -2.90
CA ASN A 30 -4.47 12.18 -2.40
C ASN A 30 -5.16 11.48 -3.57
N TYR A 31 -5.73 10.30 -3.33
CA TYR A 31 -6.43 9.55 -4.38
C TYR A 31 -7.61 10.32 -5.00
N SER A 32 -8.27 11.19 -4.21
CA SER A 32 -9.37 12.06 -4.69
C SER A 32 -8.91 13.15 -5.65
N GLU A 33 -7.65 13.57 -5.57
CA GLU A 33 -7.04 14.65 -6.36
C GLU A 33 -6.18 14.09 -7.50
N LEU A 34 -6.02 12.77 -7.54
CA LEU A 34 -5.25 12.05 -8.53
C LEU A 34 -5.89 12.18 -9.90
N GLU A 35 -5.11 12.63 -10.86
CA GLU A 35 -5.38 12.47 -12.27
C GLU A 35 -4.34 11.54 -12.88
N ILE A 36 -4.77 10.76 -13.88
CA ILE A 36 -3.84 9.97 -14.68
C ILE A 36 -3.63 10.74 -15.97
N ASP A 37 -2.39 11.13 -16.23
CA ASP A 37 -2.03 11.93 -17.38
C ASP A 37 -1.20 11.10 -18.37
N HIS A 38 -1.38 11.41 -19.64
CA HIS A 38 -0.62 10.86 -20.75
C HIS A 38 0.54 11.79 -21.07
N VAL A 39 1.77 11.36 -20.83
CA VAL A 39 2.98 12.17 -21.10
C VAL A 39 2.98 12.66 -22.55
N ILE A 40 2.62 11.77 -23.47
CA ILE A 40 2.32 12.06 -24.87
C ILE A 40 0.78 12.18 -25.03
N PRO A 41 0.23 13.35 -25.39
CA PRO A 41 -1.21 13.60 -25.35
C PRO A 41 -2.08 12.70 -26.25
N GLU A 42 -3.26 12.32 -25.75
CA GLU A 42 -4.27 11.56 -26.52
C GLU A 42 -4.90 12.34 -27.68
N SER A 43 -4.78 13.67 -27.69
CA SER A 43 -5.21 14.53 -28.80
C SER A 43 -4.50 14.19 -30.12
N LEU A 44 -3.32 13.57 -30.05
CA LEU A 44 -2.62 13.06 -31.24
C LEU A 44 -3.38 11.91 -31.92
N LEU A 45 -4.23 11.17 -31.21
CA LEU A 45 -5.01 10.07 -31.80
C LEU A 45 -6.09 10.53 -32.79
N SER A 46 -6.35 11.83 -32.90
CA SER A 46 -7.30 12.39 -33.87
C SER A 46 -6.63 12.85 -35.17
N ASP A 47 -5.30 12.79 -35.26
CA ASP A 47 -4.54 13.30 -36.41
C ASP A 47 -3.26 12.48 -36.59
N ASP A 48 -3.33 11.48 -37.48
CA ASP A 48 -2.22 10.55 -37.72
C ASP A 48 -0.94 11.24 -38.18
N LYS A 49 -1.04 12.34 -38.94
CA LYS A 49 0.14 13.10 -39.39
C LYS A 49 0.82 13.79 -38.21
N LYS A 50 0.05 14.38 -37.29
CA LYS A 50 0.59 14.97 -36.06
C LYS A 50 1.16 13.91 -35.14
N LYS A 51 0.48 12.77 -34.99
CA LYS A 51 0.97 11.61 -34.23
C LYS A 51 2.34 11.17 -34.76
N GLU A 52 2.44 10.88 -36.05
CA GLU A 52 3.67 10.40 -36.69
C GLU A 52 4.81 11.41 -36.55
N LYS A 53 4.52 12.72 -36.72
CA LYS A 53 5.50 13.79 -36.48
C LYS A 53 5.96 13.85 -35.02
N ALA A 54 5.06 13.66 -34.06
CA ALA A 54 5.40 13.64 -32.64
C ALA A 54 6.24 12.42 -32.26
N LEU A 55 5.88 11.22 -32.74
CA LEU A 55 6.65 9.99 -32.49
C LEU A 55 8.07 10.12 -33.05
N ARG A 56 8.22 10.63 -34.28
CA ARG A 56 9.55 10.95 -34.85
C ARG A 56 10.32 11.97 -34.01
N LYS A 57 9.68 13.05 -33.56
CA LYS A 57 10.30 14.06 -32.68
C LYS A 57 10.82 13.45 -31.37
N TYR A 58 10.14 12.43 -30.86
CA TYR A 58 10.51 11.73 -29.63
C TYR A 58 11.38 10.50 -29.85
N ALA A 59 11.79 10.22 -31.09
CA ALA A 59 12.54 9.02 -31.48
C ALA A 59 11.85 7.72 -30.99
N LEU A 60 10.52 7.69 -31.09
CA LEU A 60 9.70 6.52 -30.74
C LEU A 60 9.34 5.73 -31.99
N GLU A 61 9.18 4.43 -31.80
CA GLU A 61 8.70 3.52 -32.82
C GLU A 61 7.32 3.94 -33.34
N SER A 62 7.06 3.65 -34.62
CA SER A 62 5.81 4.02 -35.29
C SER A 62 4.57 3.34 -34.68
N ASP A 63 4.76 2.20 -34.00
CA ASP A 63 3.74 1.42 -33.33
C ASP A 63 3.55 1.81 -31.86
N PHE A 64 4.18 2.89 -31.37
CA PHE A 64 4.03 3.34 -29.99
C PHE A 64 2.55 3.58 -29.63
N GLU A 65 2.06 2.80 -28.65
CA GLU A 65 0.70 2.85 -28.16
C GLU A 65 0.49 3.99 -27.17
N ILE A 66 -0.08 5.10 -27.63
CA ILE A 66 -0.37 6.30 -26.80
C ILE A 66 -1.24 5.96 -25.58
N LEU A 67 -2.18 5.02 -25.70
CA LEU A 67 -3.09 4.62 -24.62
C LEU A 67 -2.51 3.55 -23.67
N SER A 68 -1.27 3.13 -23.90
CA SER A 68 -0.63 2.10 -23.08
C SER A 68 -0.18 2.65 -21.73
N TYR A 69 0.03 1.75 -20.77
CA TYR A 69 0.59 2.10 -19.47
C TYR A 69 2.00 2.71 -19.55
N LYS A 70 2.71 2.50 -20.68
CA LYS A 70 4.03 3.08 -20.95
C LYS A 70 4.02 4.59 -21.13
N ASN A 71 2.83 5.20 -21.19
CA ASN A 71 2.64 6.62 -21.38
C ASN A 71 1.90 7.29 -20.21
N LEU A 72 1.61 6.56 -19.13
CA LEU A 72 0.78 7.05 -18.03
C LEU A 72 1.59 7.44 -16.80
N VAL A 73 1.24 8.58 -16.20
CA VAL A 73 1.80 9.07 -14.93
C VAL A 73 0.71 9.48 -13.96
N ALA A 74 1.04 9.51 -12.68
CA ALA A 74 0.21 10.13 -11.66
C ALA A 74 0.44 11.66 -11.68
N SER A 75 -0.62 12.46 -11.78
CA SER A 75 -0.54 13.92 -11.78
C SER A 75 -1.54 14.53 -10.80
N CYS A 76 -1.24 15.70 -10.25
CA CYS A 76 -2.28 16.56 -9.68
C CYS A 76 -3.05 17.26 -10.80
N GLY A 77 -4.26 17.73 -10.50
CA GLY A 77 -5.10 18.48 -11.44
C GLY A 77 -4.42 19.75 -11.96
N ASP A 78 -3.71 20.50 -11.12
CA ASP A 78 -3.04 21.74 -11.53
C ASP A 78 -1.96 21.50 -12.60
N CYS A 79 -1.10 20.50 -12.39
CA CYS A 79 -0.06 20.16 -13.36
C CYS A 79 -0.66 19.60 -14.65
N ASN A 80 -1.67 18.72 -14.54
CA ASN A 80 -2.32 18.15 -15.72
C ASN A 80 -3.02 19.25 -16.55
N ASN A 81 -3.74 20.16 -15.89
CA ASN A 81 -4.43 21.28 -16.53
C ASN A 81 -3.48 22.35 -17.10
N LYS A 82 -2.27 22.49 -16.54
CA LYS A 82 -1.22 23.34 -17.12
C LYS A 82 -0.60 22.70 -18.36
N LYS A 83 -0.37 21.38 -18.33
CA LYS A 83 0.18 20.62 -19.45
C LYS A 83 -0.81 20.54 -20.62
N ARG A 84 -2.07 20.14 -20.38
CA ARG A 84 -3.07 19.88 -21.42
C ARG A 84 -2.50 19.01 -22.55
N ASP A 85 -2.71 19.43 -23.79
CA ASP A 85 -2.20 18.84 -25.02
C ASP A 85 -0.80 19.36 -25.42
N LEU A 86 -0.06 20.02 -24.51
CA LEU A 86 1.27 20.53 -24.81
C LEU A 86 2.23 19.37 -25.12
N LEU A 87 2.86 19.44 -26.29
CA LEU A 87 3.97 18.56 -26.64
C LEU A 87 5.23 19.01 -25.89
N LEU A 88 5.53 18.31 -24.80
CA LEU A 88 6.70 18.56 -23.97
C LEU A 88 8.01 18.43 -24.77
N HIS A 89 9.07 19.02 -24.24
CA HIS A 89 10.41 18.93 -24.83
C HIS A 89 10.92 17.48 -24.86
N THR A 90 11.63 17.12 -25.93
CA THR A 90 12.09 15.75 -26.18
C THR A 90 12.89 15.16 -25.01
N GLY A 91 13.81 15.94 -24.42
CA GLY A 91 14.58 15.48 -23.26
C GLY A 91 13.72 15.12 -22.05
N PHE A 92 12.68 15.93 -21.77
CA PHE A 92 11.75 15.63 -20.68
C PHE A 92 10.95 14.36 -20.97
N VAL A 93 10.43 14.21 -22.19
CA VAL A 93 9.67 13.01 -22.59
C VAL A 93 10.52 11.75 -22.48
N ALA A 94 11.78 11.78 -22.95
CA ALA A 94 12.68 10.64 -22.85
C ALA A 94 12.90 10.21 -21.38
N ILE A 95 13.16 11.17 -20.49
CA ILE A 95 13.29 10.90 -19.05
C ILE A 95 11.99 10.35 -18.48
N ALA A 96 10.85 10.95 -18.84
CA ALA A 96 9.55 10.53 -18.33
C ALA A 96 9.21 9.09 -18.73
N LEU A 97 9.42 8.73 -19.99
CA LEU A 97 9.20 7.36 -20.48
C LEU A 97 10.14 6.36 -19.80
N ALA A 98 11.40 6.71 -19.58
CA ALA A 98 12.34 5.86 -18.83
C ALA A 98 11.89 5.64 -17.38
N VAL A 99 11.38 6.69 -16.71
CA VAL A 99 10.81 6.57 -15.37
C VAL A 99 9.58 5.68 -15.39
N ILE A 100 8.65 5.87 -16.33
CA ILE A 100 7.45 5.03 -16.46
C ILE A 100 7.85 3.57 -16.64
N GLU A 101 8.76 3.27 -17.56
CA GLU A 101 9.24 1.92 -17.85
C GLU A 101 9.76 1.24 -16.57
N SER A 102 10.54 1.95 -15.75
CA SER A 102 11.03 1.43 -14.46
C SER A 102 9.93 1.06 -13.45
N LYS A 103 8.72 1.62 -13.60
CA LYS A 103 7.57 1.38 -12.72
C LYS A 103 6.64 0.27 -13.23
N LEU A 104 6.69 -0.07 -14.52
CA LEU A 104 5.78 -1.05 -15.11
C LEU A 104 5.81 -2.43 -14.44
N PRO A 105 6.98 -2.98 -14.02
CA PRO A 105 6.99 -4.28 -13.32
C PRO A 105 6.16 -4.25 -12.03
N LYS A 106 6.29 -3.18 -11.24
CA LYS A 106 5.54 -3.00 -9.98
C LYS A 106 4.05 -2.78 -10.24
N LEU A 107 3.70 -2.08 -11.32
CA LEU A 107 2.30 -1.90 -11.70
C LEU A 107 1.68 -3.25 -12.10
N LYS A 108 2.40 -4.06 -12.89
CA LYS A 108 1.97 -5.40 -13.29
C LYS A 108 1.77 -6.31 -12.08
N GLU A 109 2.70 -6.28 -11.13
CA GLU A 109 2.59 -7.02 -9.87
C GLU A 109 1.34 -6.61 -9.09
N TYR A 110 1.13 -5.29 -8.90
CA TYR A 110 -0.03 -4.74 -8.23
C TYR A 110 -1.35 -5.20 -8.87
N LEU A 111 -1.46 -5.08 -10.19
CA LEU A 111 -2.68 -5.46 -10.92
C LEU A 111 -2.93 -6.97 -10.85
N THR A 112 -1.87 -7.77 -10.90
CA THR A 112 -1.96 -9.23 -10.77
C THR A 112 -2.46 -9.64 -9.39
N SER A 113 -1.91 -9.04 -8.33
CA SER A 113 -2.39 -9.25 -6.96
C SER A 113 -3.85 -8.86 -6.82
N LYS A 114 -4.26 -7.67 -7.30
CA LYS A 114 -5.65 -7.22 -7.23
C LYS A 114 -6.62 -8.12 -7.99
N LYS A 115 -6.19 -8.70 -9.11
CA LYS A 115 -6.98 -9.69 -9.84
C LYS A 115 -7.19 -10.95 -9.01
N LYS A 116 -6.14 -11.47 -8.35
CA LYS A 116 -6.24 -12.63 -7.46
C LYS A 116 -7.19 -12.36 -6.28
N ASP A 117 -7.04 -11.21 -5.61
CA ASP A 117 -7.91 -10.80 -4.51
C ASP A 117 -9.38 -10.78 -4.93
N LYS A 118 -9.66 -10.20 -6.12
CA LYS A 118 -11.02 -10.13 -6.66
C LYS A 118 -11.59 -11.51 -6.99
N THR A 119 -10.78 -12.39 -7.57
CA THR A 119 -11.20 -13.77 -7.85
C THR A 119 -11.53 -14.51 -6.55
N LEU A 120 -10.67 -14.42 -5.54
CA LEU A 120 -10.89 -15.05 -4.24
C LEU A 120 -12.18 -14.53 -3.59
N ALA A 121 -12.35 -13.21 -3.53
CA ALA A 121 -13.56 -12.61 -2.96
C ALA A 121 -14.83 -13.04 -3.70
N SER A 122 -14.77 -13.16 -5.03
CA SER A 122 -15.90 -13.64 -5.82
C SER A 122 -16.23 -15.10 -5.54
N LEU A 123 -15.21 -15.97 -5.40
CA LEU A 123 -15.41 -17.38 -5.09
C LEU A 123 -16.03 -17.55 -3.69
N LEU A 124 -15.46 -16.88 -2.68
CA LEU A 124 -15.98 -16.91 -1.31
C LEU A 124 -17.43 -16.42 -1.25
N LYS A 125 -17.75 -15.34 -1.98
CA LYS A 125 -19.14 -14.85 -2.07
C LYS A 125 -20.08 -15.89 -2.67
N SER A 126 -19.70 -16.49 -3.80
CA SER A 126 -20.54 -17.52 -4.44
C SER A 126 -20.74 -18.73 -3.52
N MET A 127 -19.69 -19.18 -2.82
CA MET A 127 -19.79 -20.27 -1.86
C MET A 127 -20.73 -19.95 -0.70
N ALA A 128 -20.61 -18.75 -0.13
CA ALA A 128 -21.49 -18.28 0.93
C ALA A 128 -22.96 -18.26 0.49
N THR A 129 -23.24 -17.69 -0.69
CA THR A 129 -24.61 -17.67 -1.23
C THR A 129 -25.15 -19.07 -1.51
N SER A 130 -24.33 -20.01 -1.98
CA SER A 130 -24.77 -21.40 -2.20
C SER A 130 -25.07 -22.14 -0.89
N LEU A 131 -24.28 -21.91 0.16
CA LEU A 131 -24.55 -22.44 1.51
C LEU A 131 -25.87 -21.87 2.06
N GLU A 132 -26.06 -20.56 1.96
CA GLU A 132 -27.29 -19.87 2.42
C GLU A 132 -28.54 -20.39 1.72
N ASN A 133 -28.44 -20.71 0.42
CA ASN A 133 -29.54 -21.24 -0.37
C ASN A 133 -29.73 -22.75 -0.23
N GLY A 134 -28.92 -23.43 0.59
CA GLY A 134 -28.99 -24.88 0.80
C GLY A 134 -28.61 -25.71 -0.44
N ALA A 135 -27.82 -25.15 -1.36
CA ALA A 135 -27.33 -25.91 -2.52
C ALA A 135 -26.35 -27.04 -2.12
N PHE A 136 -25.70 -26.88 -0.97
CA PHE A 136 -24.93 -27.90 -0.26
C PHE A 136 -24.79 -27.51 1.21
N THR A 137 -24.48 -28.46 2.08
CA THR A 137 -24.17 -28.19 3.50
C THR A 137 -22.67 -27.91 3.72
N GLN A 138 -22.33 -27.39 4.89
CA GLN A 138 -20.92 -27.16 5.26
C GLN A 138 -20.13 -28.48 5.26
N GLU A 139 -20.74 -29.58 5.71
CA GLU A 139 -20.14 -30.91 5.74
C GLU A 139 -19.86 -31.44 4.33
N GLU A 140 -20.80 -31.26 3.40
CA GLU A 140 -20.64 -31.66 2.00
C GLU A 140 -19.53 -30.87 1.30
N LEU A 141 -19.41 -29.58 1.60
CA LEU A 141 -18.32 -28.75 1.10
C LEU A 141 -16.96 -29.23 1.62
N ILE A 142 -16.85 -29.47 2.94
CA ILE A 142 -15.61 -29.95 3.57
C ILE A 142 -15.22 -31.31 2.99
N ALA A 143 -16.17 -32.25 2.89
CA ALA A 143 -15.95 -33.56 2.29
C ALA A 143 -15.47 -33.44 0.83
N SER A 144 -16.10 -32.57 0.04
CA SER A 144 -15.72 -32.35 -1.36
C SER A 144 -14.30 -31.78 -1.49
N LEU A 145 -13.93 -30.79 -0.68
CA LEU A 145 -12.57 -30.23 -0.68
C LEU A 145 -11.54 -31.27 -0.23
N SER A 146 -11.88 -32.11 0.75
CA SER A 146 -11.01 -33.16 1.28
C SER A 146 -10.81 -34.32 0.29
N ASN A 147 -11.72 -34.48 -0.68
CA ASN A 147 -11.60 -35.46 -1.76
C ASN A 147 -10.82 -34.91 -2.97
N ILE A 148 -10.90 -33.61 -3.23
CA ILE A 148 -10.23 -32.97 -4.39
C ILE A 148 -8.73 -32.82 -4.14
N PHE A 149 -8.38 -32.36 -2.94
CA PHE A 149 -7.02 -32.40 -2.49
C PHE A 149 -6.92 -33.72 -1.74
N GLU A 150 -6.22 -34.72 -2.28
CA GLU A 150 -5.70 -35.80 -1.44
C GLU A 150 -4.81 -35.15 -0.38
N PHE A 151 -5.42 -34.63 0.68
CA PHE A 151 -4.70 -34.20 1.85
C PHE A 151 -4.08 -35.49 2.37
N PRO A 152 -2.74 -35.64 2.29
CA PRO A 152 -2.11 -36.77 2.93
C PRO A 152 -2.53 -36.67 4.39
N ASN A 153 -3.19 -37.71 4.87
CA ASN A 153 -3.71 -37.80 6.22
C ASN A 153 -2.75 -37.11 7.21
N SER A 154 -3.25 -36.06 7.86
CA SER A 154 -2.78 -35.56 9.14
C SER A 154 -1.26 -35.38 9.30
N HIS A 155 -0.75 -34.18 9.05
CA HIS A 155 0.27 -33.67 9.97
C HIS A 155 -0.46 -33.30 11.28
N PRO A 156 -0.11 -33.90 12.45
CA PRO A 156 -0.78 -33.63 13.73
C PRO A 156 -0.65 -32.19 14.26
N SER A 157 -0.05 -31.26 13.50
CA SER A 157 0.23 -29.89 13.93
C SER A 157 -0.87 -28.88 13.63
N LEU A 158 -1.87 -29.19 12.78
CA LEU A 158 -2.96 -28.25 12.47
C LEU A 158 -4.25 -28.52 13.28
N VAL A 159 -4.49 -29.77 13.71
CA VAL A 159 -5.67 -30.12 14.52
C VAL A 159 -5.43 -29.87 16.02
N ASN A 160 -4.17 -29.80 16.47
CA ASN A 160 -3.84 -29.44 17.86
C ASN A 160 -3.97 -27.94 18.17
N SER A 161 -4.19 -27.07 17.17
CA SER A 161 -4.46 -25.64 17.41
C SER A 161 -5.93 -25.33 17.74
N LEU A 162 -6.80 -26.35 17.84
CA LEU A 162 -8.22 -26.21 18.17
C LEU A 162 -8.66 -27.08 19.35
N LYS A 163 -7.74 -27.63 20.15
CA LYS A 163 -8.13 -28.18 21.45
C LYS A 163 -8.30 -27.03 22.46
N PRO A 164 -9.38 -27.01 23.24
CA PRO A 164 -9.44 -26.17 24.43
C PRO A 164 -8.24 -26.55 25.30
N VAL A 165 -7.38 -25.59 25.60
CA VAL A 165 -6.27 -25.83 26.51
C VAL A 165 -6.88 -26.03 27.89
N GLU A 166 -6.71 -27.23 28.45
CA GLU A 166 -6.96 -27.47 29.87
C GLU A 166 -6.01 -26.60 30.68
N GLU A 167 -6.60 -25.68 31.46
CA GLU A 167 -5.90 -24.77 32.34
C GLU A 167 -5.15 -25.57 33.41
N SER A 168 -3.82 -25.51 33.37
CA SER A 168 -2.98 -25.75 34.55
C SER A 168 -2.53 -24.38 35.07
N PRO A 169 -2.60 -24.17 36.40
CA PRO A 169 -2.55 -22.83 36.98
C PRO A 169 -1.12 -22.30 36.90
N VAL A 170 -0.88 -21.48 35.89
CA VAL A 170 0.24 -20.55 35.91
C VAL A 170 -0.26 -19.36 36.72
N GLU A 171 0.33 -19.12 37.88
CA GLU A 171 0.15 -17.86 38.61
C GLU A 171 0.69 -16.72 37.75
N PHE A 172 -0.17 -16.18 36.90
CA PHE A 172 0.03 -14.90 36.24
C PHE A 172 -0.35 -13.81 37.24
N GLN A 173 0.64 -13.01 37.62
CA GLN A 173 0.35 -11.69 38.17
C GLN A 173 -0.34 -10.89 37.07
N GLU A 174 -1.63 -10.64 37.26
CA GLU A 174 -2.47 -9.79 36.42
C GLU A 174 -1.78 -8.45 36.21
N ARG A 175 -1.38 -8.19 34.96
CA ARG A 175 -1.18 -6.84 34.47
C ARG A 175 -2.34 -6.55 33.53
N ASP A 176 -3.44 -6.09 34.12
CA ASP A 176 -4.41 -5.24 33.42
C ASP A 176 -3.61 -4.13 32.74
N ASP A 177 -3.58 -4.11 31.40
CA ASP A 177 -3.27 -2.97 30.51
C ASP A 177 -3.05 -3.47 29.06
N GLU A 178 -4.04 -4.14 28.45
CA GLU A 178 -3.93 -4.55 27.05
C GLU A 178 -4.28 -3.37 26.13
N LEU A 179 -3.26 -2.64 25.65
CA LEU A 179 -3.44 -1.58 24.66
C LEU A 179 -4.15 -2.13 23.40
N ASP A 180 -5.27 -1.52 23.03
CA ASP A 180 -5.99 -1.84 21.79
C ASP A 180 -5.21 -1.28 20.58
N ILE A 181 -4.37 -2.14 19.97
CA ILE A 181 -3.45 -1.78 18.89
C ILE A 181 -4.05 -2.16 17.53
N VAL A 182 -4.18 -1.17 16.66
CA VAL A 182 -4.72 -1.33 15.31
C VAL A 182 -3.63 -1.07 14.27
N TRP A 183 -3.45 -1.99 13.34
CA TRP A 183 -2.49 -1.85 12.25
C TRP A 183 -3.19 -1.38 10.99
N ILE A 184 -2.70 -0.30 10.36
CA ILE A 184 -3.14 -0.01 9.00
C ILE A 184 -2.43 -0.93 8.02
N GLN A 185 -3.05 -1.20 6.86
CA GLN A 185 -2.48 -2.09 5.86
C GLN A 185 -1.04 -1.69 5.44
N HIS A 186 -0.76 -0.39 5.36
CA HIS A 186 0.59 0.10 5.06
C HIS A 186 1.63 -0.35 6.11
N ALA A 187 1.29 -0.32 7.39
CA ALA A 187 2.17 -0.78 8.46
C ALA A 187 2.41 -2.29 8.37
N VAL A 188 1.36 -3.07 8.07
CA VAL A 188 1.47 -4.53 7.86
C VAL A 188 2.40 -4.84 6.69
N ASP A 189 2.20 -4.16 5.55
CA ASP A 189 3.03 -4.33 4.35
C ASP A 189 4.51 -4.00 4.64
N LYS A 190 4.77 -2.86 5.31
CA LYS A 190 6.13 -2.43 5.65
C LYS A 190 6.82 -3.36 6.64
N ARG A 191 6.09 -3.85 7.64
CA ARG A 191 6.56 -4.85 8.60
C ARG A 191 7.01 -6.12 7.88
N GLY A 192 6.17 -6.63 6.97
CA GLY A 192 6.49 -7.82 6.18
C GLY A 192 7.71 -7.62 5.27
N MET A 193 7.77 -6.50 4.55
CA MET A 193 8.91 -6.18 3.67
C MET A 193 10.24 -6.09 4.42
N ASN A 194 10.21 -5.50 5.62
CA ASN A 194 11.40 -5.29 6.44
C ASN A 194 11.67 -6.43 7.44
N LYS A 195 10.85 -7.50 7.40
CA LYS A 195 10.91 -8.65 8.33
C LYS A 195 10.95 -8.24 9.80
N ILE A 196 10.14 -7.25 10.19
CA ILE A 196 10.08 -6.75 11.57
C ILE A 196 9.09 -7.62 12.38
N PRO A 197 9.50 -8.27 13.47
CA PRO A 197 8.60 -9.00 14.37
C PRO A 197 7.54 -8.07 14.97
N SER A 198 6.35 -8.60 15.26
CA SER A 198 5.28 -7.79 15.87
C SER A 198 5.67 -7.41 17.30
N GLU A 199 6.34 -8.32 18.00
CA GLU A 199 6.84 -8.18 19.37
C GLU A 199 7.84 -7.02 19.47
N ASP A 200 8.71 -6.85 18.48
CA ASP A 200 9.67 -5.75 18.44
C ASP A 200 8.97 -4.38 18.33
N VAL A 201 7.87 -4.32 17.58
CA VAL A 201 7.06 -3.11 17.47
C VAL A 201 6.36 -2.81 18.79
N LEU A 202 5.80 -3.83 19.45
CA LEU A 202 5.17 -3.67 20.76
C LEU A 202 6.19 -3.21 21.81
N ASN A 203 7.34 -3.89 21.88
CA ASN A 203 8.44 -3.53 22.77
C ASN A 203 8.92 -2.10 22.50
N ALA A 204 9.00 -1.67 21.24
CA ALA A 204 9.36 -0.31 20.89
C ALA A 204 8.33 0.73 21.40
N LEU A 205 7.04 0.41 21.42
CA LEU A 205 6.00 1.31 21.94
C LEU A 205 6.13 1.51 23.46
N TYR A 206 6.53 0.48 24.20
CA TYR A 206 6.69 0.54 25.66
C TYR A 206 8.05 1.07 26.11
N SER A 207 9.12 0.72 25.40
CA SER A 207 10.51 1.00 25.84
C SER A 207 11.22 2.07 25.01
N GLY A 208 10.68 2.40 23.83
CA GLY A 208 11.29 3.36 22.91
C GLY A 208 11.16 4.81 23.37
N ILE A 209 12.06 5.64 22.90
CA ILE A 209 12.00 7.09 23.15
C ILE A 209 10.90 7.68 22.25
N THR A 210 9.91 8.32 22.86
CA THR A 210 8.79 8.91 22.12
C THR A 210 9.07 10.36 21.71
N PHE A 211 8.71 10.67 20.48
CA PHE A 211 8.80 12.00 19.89
C PHE A 211 7.46 12.42 19.30
N ARG A 212 7.19 13.73 19.36
CA ARG A 212 6.07 14.34 18.64
C ARG A 212 6.51 14.70 17.22
N ALA A 213 5.78 14.24 16.20
CA ALA A 213 6.05 14.63 14.83
C ALA A 213 5.48 16.04 14.57
N ASP A 214 6.31 16.96 14.07
CA ASP A 214 5.88 18.33 13.78
C ASP A 214 4.81 18.41 12.68
N ARG A 215 3.91 19.39 12.83
CA ARG A 215 2.65 19.57 12.07
C ARG A 215 2.82 19.93 10.58
N HIS A 216 3.91 19.59 9.92
CA HIS A 216 4.17 20.18 8.61
C HIS A 216 3.29 19.63 7.48
N HIS A 217 2.69 18.43 7.59
CA HIS A 217 1.94 17.84 6.47
C HIS A 217 0.71 16.98 6.83
N CYS A 218 0.24 16.97 8.08
CA CYS A 218 -0.93 16.18 8.47
C CYS A 218 -1.74 16.91 9.55
N ALA A 219 -3.05 17.05 9.36
CA ALA A 219 -3.97 17.64 10.33
C ALA A 219 -4.16 16.80 11.61
N LYS A 220 -3.51 15.63 11.71
CA LYS A 220 -3.62 14.70 12.84
C LYS A 220 -2.32 14.65 13.62
N GLU A 221 -2.43 14.67 14.95
CA GLU A 221 -1.28 14.45 15.82
C GLU A 221 -0.68 13.06 15.57
N ARG A 222 0.63 13.04 15.31
CA ARG A 222 1.40 11.83 15.09
C ARG A 222 2.56 11.78 16.06
N TYR A 223 2.86 10.57 16.48
CA TYR A 223 3.96 10.25 17.36
C TYR A 223 4.85 9.24 16.68
N PHE A 224 6.12 9.20 17.06
CA PHE A 224 6.95 8.06 16.76
C PHE A 224 7.79 7.67 17.96
N VAL A 225 7.99 6.37 18.13
CA VAL A 225 8.97 5.80 19.06
C VAL A 225 10.18 5.35 18.29
N GLU A 226 11.34 5.47 18.91
CA GLU A 226 12.61 5.00 18.38
C GLU A 226 13.38 4.20 19.43
N THR A 227 13.90 3.04 19.03
CA THR A 227 14.73 2.17 19.86
C THR A 227 16.21 2.35 19.56
N GLU A 228 17.07 1.84 20.44
CA GLU A 228 18.52 1.80 20.22
C GLU A 228 18.93 0.97 18.99
N SER A 229 18.12 -0.04 18.64
CA SER A 229 18.30 -0.83 17.41
C SER A 229 17.97 -0.05 16.13
N GLY A 230 17.51 1.19 16.25
CA GLY A 230 17.11 2.04 15.14
C GLY A 230 15.73 1.71 14.58
N LEU A 231 14.94 0.87 15.26
CA LEU A 231 13.55 0.62 14.89
C LEU A 231 12.73 1.86 15.21
N ARG A 232 12.07 2.41 14.19
CA ARG A 232 11.13 3.51 14.32
C ARG A 232 9.71 3.02 14.05
N VAL A 233 8.81 3.33 14.96
CA VAL A 233 7.37 3.04 14.83
C VAL A 233 6.61 4.35 14.89
N VAL A 234 5.86 4.65 13.83
CA VAL A 234 5.00 5.84 13.74
C VAL A 234 3.57 5.43 14.06
N PHE A 235 2.94 6.15 14.98
CA PHE A 235 1.59 5.84 15.45
C PHE A 235 0.75 7.08 15.70
N GLU A 236 -0.55 6.87 15.79
CA GLU A 236 -1.58 7.85 16.15
C GLU A 236 -2.41 7.28 17.30
N ILE A 237 -2.96 8.15 18.16
CA ILE A 237 -3.96 7.74 19.14
C ILE A 237 -5.34 8.13 18.63
N ARG A 238 -6.26 7.17 18.52
CA ARG A 238 -7.63 7.40 18.06
C ARG A 238 -8.62 6.68 18.97
N LYS A 239 -9.50 7.42 19.64
CA LYS A 239 -10.57 6.85 20.49
C LYS A 239 -10.04 5.75 21.44
N ASN A 240 -8.97 6.07 22.19
CA ASN A 240 -8.29 5.14 23.11
C ASN A 240 -7.51 3.98 22.46
N LYS A 241 -7.37 3.94 21.13
CA LYS A 241 -6.60 2.93 20.40
C LYS A 241 -5.27 3.49 19.90
N VAL A 242 -4.25 2.65 19.88
CA VAL A 242 -2.95 2.96 19.27
C VAL A 242 -2.97 2.45 17.83
N VAL A 243 -2.99 3.38 16.87
CA VAL A 243 -3.02 3.05 15.44
C VAL A 243 -1.61 3.12 14.87
N ILE A 244 -1.04 1.98 14.51
CA ILE A 244 0.28 1.89 13.88
C ILE A 244 0.16 2.30 12.41
N VAL A 245 0.87 3.37 12.04
CA VAL A 245 0.87 3.96 10.69
C VAL A 245 1.96 3.33 9.84
N THR A 246 3.18 3.18 10.39
CA THR A 246 4.30 2.53 9.71
C THR A 246 5.40 2.14 10.70
N CYS A 247 6.23 1.16 10.34
CA CYS A 247 7.44 0.80 11.09
C CYS A 247 8.61 0.48 10.14
N TYR A 248 9.82 0.92 10.47
CA TYR A 248 11.02 0.71 9.67
C TYR A 248 12.31 0.95 10.48
N TYR A 249 13.43 0.38 10.04
CA TYR A 249 14.75 0.70 10.59
C TYR A 249 15.31 1.99 9.98
N VAL A 250 15.86 2.85 10.83
CA VAL A 250 16.53 4.10 10.45
C VAL A 250 18.04 3.85 10.43
N HIS A 251 18.72 4.31 9.37
CA HIS A 251 20.18 4.22 9.31
C HIS A 251 20.82 5.14 10.38
N LYS A 252 21.90 4.69 11.03
CA LYS A 252 22.53 5.42 12.15
C LYS A 252 22.92 6.87 11.80
N ASP A 253 23.30 7.13 10.54
CA ASP A 253 23.67 8.47 10.07
C ASP A 253 22.49 9.45 9.95
N TYR A 254 21.26 8.94 9.95
CA TYR A 254 20.05 9.76 9.94
C TYR A 254 19.62 10.24 11.33
N LEU A 255 20.13 9.63 12.41
CA LEU A 255 19.78 9.97 13.79
C LEU A 255 20.18 11.41 14.14
N ALA A 256 21.31 11.88 13.61
CA ALA A 256 21.81 13.25 13.84
C ALA A 256 20.92 14.34 13.22
N LYS A 257 20.15 14.03 12.17
CA LYS A 257 19.28 15.00 11.46
C LYS A 257 17.97 15.31 12.18
N TYR A 258 17.64 14.54 13.23
CA TYR A 258 16.32 14.57 13.88
C TYR A 258 16.32 15.20 15.28
N GLN A 259 17.38 15.93 15.65
CA GLN A 259 17.41 16.81 16.84
C GLN A 259 16.33 17.93 16.84
N LYS A 260 15.50 18.02 15.80
CA LYS A 260 14.40 18.98 15.68
C LYS A 260 13.09 18.50 16.30
N TYR A 261 12.93 17.21 16.60
CA TYR A 261 11.68 16.72 17.19
C TYR A 261 11.70 16.81 18.71
N GLU A 262 10.59 17.26 19.27
CA GLU A 262 10.40 17.34 20.70
C GLU A 262 10.25 15.94 21.29
N LYS A 263 11.19 15.56 22.16
CA LYS A 263 11.08 14.37 22.99
C LYS A 263 10.00 14.59 24.05
N ILE A 264 9.04 13.67 24.10
CA ILE A 264 7.90 13.76 25.02
C ILE A 264 7.79 12.50 25.87
N LYS A 265 7.00 12.56 26.95
CA LYS A 265 6.53 11.34 27.61
C LYS A 265 5.58 10.61 26.66
N SER A 266 5.71 9.27 26.59
CA SER A 266 4.87 8.46 25.73
C SER A 266 3.39 8.71 26.05
N PRO A 267 2.56 9.09 25.06
CA PRO A 267 1.14 9.29 25.28
C PRO A 267 0.40 7.95 25.46
N ILE A 268 1.09 6.82 25.23
CA ILE A 268 0.59 5.48 25.47
C ILE A 268 0.45 5.19 26.97
N ASN A 269 1.32 5.76 27.81
CA ASN A 269 1.26 5.62 29.28
C ASN A 269 0.02 6.29 29.92
N LYS A 270 -0.83 6.94 29.12
CA LYS A 270 -2.12 7.48 29.56
C LYS A 270 -3.30 6.58 29.18
N LEU A 271 -3.04 5.51 28.42
CA LEU A 271 -4.01 4.56 27.90
C LEU A 271 -3.94 3.21 28.64
N SER A 272 -2.78 2.91 29.24
CA SER A 272 -2.55 1.95 30.32
C SER A 272 -2.97 2.59 31.65
#